data_AF-A0A949CNZ5-F1
#
_entry.id   AF-A0A949CNZ5-F1
#
_cell.length_a   1.000
_cell.length_b   1.000
_cell.length_c   1.000
_cell.angle_alpha   90.00
_cell.angle_beta   90.00
_cell.angle_gamma   90.00
#
_symmetry.space_group_name_H-M   'P 1'
#
loop_
_entity.id
_entity.type
_entity.pdbx_description
1 polymer ?
#
loop_
_entity_poly.entity_id
_entity_poly.type
_entity_poly.pdbx_seq_one_letter_code
_entity_poly.pdbx_strand_id
1 'polypeptide(L)'
;SQNTLEGARPFRIVFEVPQNWRADLLDVTIEAVGYDHANSKRVRVLSTQKFVVAMYQEYDDHAAALATRYVRQQQRLSSLAESFSKAIEQRSFPTPLHKLGAKLDMYEPSIPQDWLDTLIFQSGAAYPLMRLSHLPVDLRVAILNYLDQKVLIESMSGSSELQRVATPWSGAIVTR
;
A
#
# COMPACT_ATOMS: atom_id res chain seq x y z
N SER A 1 -0.14 18.44 -33.65
CA SER A 1 -1.02 17.42 -33.06
C SER A 1 -1.20 17.75 -31.59
N GLN A 2 -2.36 18.27 -31.22
CA GLN A 2 -2.69 18.70 -29.87
C GLN A 2 -3.43 17.55 -29.18
N ASN A 3 -2.75 16.83 -28.28
CA ASN A 3 -3.39 15.82 -27.43
C ASN A 3 -4.12 16.55 -26.30
N THR A 4 -5.39 16.88 -26.51
CA THR A 4 -6.27 17.34 -25.45
C THR A 4 -6.57 16.15 -24.55
N LEU A 5 -6.18 16.22 -23.27
CA LEU A 5 -6.59 15.32 -22.20
C LEU A 5 -8.09 15.52 -21.89
N GLU A 6 -8.96 15.21 -22.85
CA GLU A 6 -10.40 15.07 -22.61
C GLU A 6 -10.62 13.77 -21.83
N GLY A 7 -10.88 13.86 -20.52
CA GLY A 7 -11.22 12.66 -19.75
C GLY A 7 -11.04 12.73 -18.24
N ALA A 8 -10.42 13.80 -17.69
CA ALA A 8 -10.33 13.95 -16.24
C ALA A 8 -11.72 14.26 -15.66
N ARG A 9 -12.35 13.27 -15.00
CA ARG A 9 -13.56 13.48 -14.21
C ARG A 9 -13.18 13.78 -12.76
N PRO A 10 -13.53 14.96 -12.22
CA PRO A 10 -13.33 15.21 -10.80
C PRO A 10 -14.27 14.31 -10.00
N PHE A 11 -13.72 13.59 -9.02
CA PHE A 11 -14.50 12.90 -8.00
C PHE A 11 -14.24 13.60 -6.67
N ARG A 12 -15.29 13.71 -5.84
CA ARG A 12 -15.19 14.27 -4.49
C ARG A 12 -15.60 13.18 -3.51
N ILE A 13 -14.80 13.03 -2.47
CA ILE A 13 -15.06 12.11 -1.37
C ILE A 13 -15.14 12.96 -0.11
N VAL A 14 -16.13 12.69 0.73
CA VAL A 14 -16.32 13.35 2.03
C VAL A 14 -16.25 12.27 3.08
N PHE A 15 -15.45 12.50 4.11
CA PHE A 15 -15.26 11.57 5.22
C PHE A 15 -15.80 12.21 6.50
N GLU A 16 -16.48 11.42 7.32
CA GLU A 16 -16.68 11.73 8.72
C GLU A 16 -15.47 11.20 9.48
N VAL A 17 -14.80 12.07 10.24
CA VAL A 17 -13.55 11.75 10.95
C VAL A 17 -13.68 12.08 12.44
N PRO A 18 -12.90 11.42 13.33
CA PRO A 18 -12.85 11.76 14.74
C PRO A 18 -12.55 13.25 15.00
N GLN A 19 -13.03 13.81 16.12
CA GLN A 19 -12.81 15.22 16.47
C GLN A 19 -11.32 15.57 16.62
N ASN A 20 -10.49 14.61 17.01
CA ASN A 20 -9.03 14.73 17.15
C ASN A 20 -8.26 14.28 15.90
N TRP A 21 -8.94 14.03 14.78
CA TRP A 21 -8.29 13.68 13.52
C TRP A 21 -7.45 14.85 13.00
N ARG A 22 -6.20 14.56 12.64
CA ARG A 22 -5.26 15.56 12.10
C ARG A 22 -4.59 15.10 10.81
N ALA A 23 -4.36 13.81 10.65
CA ALA A 23 -3.84 13.20 9.43
C ALA A 23 -4.15 11.71 9.39
N ASP A 24 -4.14 11.13 8.19
CA ASP A 24 -4.28 9.69 8.01
C ASP A 24 -3.76 9.25 6.63
N LEU A 25 -3.71 7.94 6.41
CA LEU A 25 -3.39 7.32 5.12
C LEU A 25 -4.65 6.73 4.50
N LEU A 26 -4.92 7.10 3.25
CA LEU A 26 -6.01 6.53 2.46
C LEU A 26 -5.45 5.57 1.42
N ASP A 27 -5.78 4.28 1.56
CA ASP A 27 -5.50 3.28 0.54
C ASP A 27 -6.51 3.40 -0.61
N VAL A 28 -6.04 3.73 -1.81
CA VAL A 28 -6.87 3.87 -3.00
C VAL A 28 -6.53 2.77 -3.99
N THR A 29 -7.54 1.99 -4.37
CA THR A 29 -7.46 1.02 -5.47
C THR A 29 -8.43 1.43 -6.57
N ILE A 30 -7.91 1.59 -7.78
CA ILE A 30 -8.69 1.87 -8.99
C ILE A 30 -8.64 0.64 -9.88
N GLU A 31 -9.80 0.12 -10.26
CA GLU A 31 -9.93 -1.00 -11.18
C GLU A 31 -10.58 -0.54 -12.49
N ALA A 32 -9.88 -0.77 -13.59
CA ALA A 32 -10.45 -0.63 -14.92
C ALA A 32 -11.19 -1.93 -15.25
N VAL A 33 -12.51 -1.86 -15.32
CA VAL A 33 -13.38 -3.03 -15.58
C VAL A 33 -13.90 -2.95 -17.01
N GLY A 34 -13.83 -4.07 -17.74
CA GLY A 34 -14.31 -4.15 -19.11
C GLY A 34 -14.46 -5.57 -19.62
N TYR A 35 -14.68 -5.73 -20.92
CA TYR A 35 -14.83 -7.03 -21.56
C TYR A 35 -13.48 -7.55 -22.07
N ASP A 36 -13.29 -8.88 -22.00
CA ASP A 36 -12.03 -9.55 -22.38
C ASP A 36 -11.60 -9.26 -23.84
N HIS A 37 -12.59 -9.12 -24.72
CA HIS A 37 -12.46 -8.69 -26.11
C HIS A 37 -13.83 -8.17 -26.59
N ALA A 38 -13.88 -7.51 -27.75
CA ALA A 38 -15.06 -6.77 -28.23
C ALA A 38 -16.40 -7.57 -28.25
N ASN A 39 -16.33 -8.89 -28.44
CA ASN A 39 -17.50 -9.78 -28.50
C ASN A 39 -17.73 -10.60 -27.22
N SER A 40 -16.91 -10.41 -26.19
CA SER A 40 -17.06 -11.13 -24.92
C SER A 40 -18.18 -10.50 -24.09
N LYS A 41 -19.03 -11.34 -23.48
CA LYS A 41 -19.99 -10.89 -22.45
C LYS A 41 -19.41 -10.98 -21.04
N ARG A 42 -18.17 -11.48 -20.90
CA ARG A 42 -17.53 -11.65 -19.60
C ARG A 42 -16.84 -10.36 -19.20
N VAL A 43 -17.39 -9.71 -18.19
CA VAL A 43 -16.76 -8.57 -17.53
C VAL A 43 -15.61 -9.07 -16.65
N ARG A 44 -14.45 -8.43 -16.76
CA ARG A 44 -13.27 -8.68 -15.93
C ARG A 44 -12.56 -7.37 -15.59
N VAL A 45 -11.74 -7.41 -14.54
CA VAL A 45 -10.75 -6.38 -14.30
C VAL A 45 -9.68 -6.48 -15.39
N LEU A 46 -9.49 -5.40 -16.12
CA LEU A 46 -8.49 -5.24 -17.19
C LEU A 46 -7.19 -4.66 -16.64
N SER A 47 -7.28 -3.82 -15.60
CA SER A 47 -6.13 -3.21 -14.93
C SER A 47 -6.50 -2.82 -13.50
N THR A 48 -5.52 -2.87 -12.60
CA THR A 48 -5.65 -2.41 -11.22
C THR A 48 -4.50 -1.46 -10.91
N GLN A 49 -4.80 -0.32 -10.31
CA GLN A 49 -3.81 0.63 -9.83
C GLN A 49 -4.02 0.87 -8.34
N LYS A 50 -2.95 0.81 -7.56
CA LYS A 50 -2.97 1.04 -6.10
C LYS A 50 -2.07 2.22 -5.75
N PHE A 51 -2.53 3.09 -4.88
CA PHE A 51 -1.72 4.16 -4.32
C PHE A 51 -2.21 4.53 -2.92
N VAL A 52 -1.28 4.94 -2.06
CA VAL A 52 -1.59 5.46 -0.73
C VAL A 52 -1.56 6.98 -0.80
N VAL A 53 -2.60 7.62 -0.29
CA VAL A 53 -2.72 9.09 -0.23
C VAL A 53 -2.57 9.52 1.22
N ALA A 54 -1.54 10.31 1.51
CA ALA A 54 -1.42 10.97 2.81
C ALA A 54 -2.37 12.17 2.86
N MET A 55 -3.29 12.15 3.82
CA MET A 55 -4.26 13.21 4.07
C MET A 55 -3.89 13.94 5.36
N TYR A 56 -4.20 15.23 5.43
CA TYR A 56 -4.01 16.05 6.62
C TYR A 56 -5.10 17.11 6.72
N GLN A 57 -5.35 17.58 7.94
CA GLN A 57 -6.28 18.66 8.20
C GLN A 57 -5.73 19.99 7.67
N GLU A 58 -6.57 20.72 6.96
CA GLU A 58 -6.22 22.06 6.48
C GLU A 58 -5.79 22.95 7.66
N TYR A 59 -4.74 23.75 7.46
CA TYR A 59 -4.12 24.63 8.47
C TYR A 59 -3.37 23.93 9.62
N ASP A 60 -3.16 22.62 9.55
CA ASP A 60 -2.26 21.91 10.47
C ASP A 60 -0.87 21.72 9.84
N ASP A 61 0.01 22.71 10.05
CA ASP A 61 1.38 22.71 9.49
C ASP A 61 2.21 21.48 9.93
N HIS A 62 1.99 20.99 11.14
CA HIS A 62 2.69 19.84 11.67
C HIS A 62 2.25 18.55 10.97
N ALA A 63 0.94 18.35 10.81
CA ALA A 63 0.38 17.23 10.07
C ALA A 63 0.79 17.27 8.58
N ALA A 64 0.74 18.45 7.95
CA ALA A 64 1.19 18.65 6.58
C ALA A 64 2.68 18.31 6.38
N ALA A 65 3.54 18.68 7.34
CA ALA A 65 4.95 18.36 7.30
C ALA A 65 5.20 16.84 7.41
N LEU A 66 4.47 16.12 8.26
CA LEU A 66 4.59 14.66 8.37
C LEU A 66 4.05 13.95 7.13
N ALA A 67 2.88 14.35 6.61
CA ALA A 67 2.33 13.86 5.34
C ALA A 67 3.34 14.00 4.21
N THR A 68 3.98 15.16 4.10
CA THR A 68 5.03 15.42 3.10
C THR A 68 6.26 14.52 3.31
N ARG A 69 6.71 14.34 4.56
CA ARG A 69 7.84 13.47 4.88
C ARG A 69 7.54 12.01 4.54
N TYR A 70 6.35 11.52 4.85
CA TYR A 70 5.90 10.19 4.47
C TYR A 70 5.97 9.97 2.96
N VAL A 71 5.40 10.88 2.16
CA VAL A 71 5.44 10.79 0.69
C VAL A 71 6.89 10.72 0.19
N ARG A 72 7.79 11.53 0.76
CA ARG A 72 9.23 11.49 0.40
C ARG A 72 9.88 10.16 0.77
N GLN A 73 9.59 9.59 1.94
CA GLN A 73 10.15 8.29 2.32
C GLN A 73 9.59 7.15 1.48
N GLN A 74 8.30 7.18 1.14
CA GLN A 74 7.71 6.21 0.22
C GLN A 74 8.36 6.29 -1.16
N GLN A 75 8.50 7.49 -1.74
CA GLN A 75 9.19 7.69 -3.03
C GLN A 75 10.64 7.21 -2.98
N ARG A 76 11.36 7.51 -1.89
CA ARG A 76 12.74 7.06 -1.69
C ARG A 76 12.82 5.53 -1.60
N LEU A 77 11.91 4.89 -0.86
CA LEU A 77 11.82 3.45 -0.74
C LEU A 77 11.57 2.80 -2.11
N SER A 78 10.57 3.28 -2.86
CA SER A 78 10.27 2.78 -4.21
C SER A 78 11.47 2.92 -5.14
N SER A 79 12.11 4.09 -5.18
CA SER A 79 13.30 4.33 -6.01
C SER A 79 14.47 3.42 -5.63
N LEU A 80 14.72 3.20 -4.33
CA LEU A 80 15.76 2.28 -3.89
C LEU A 80 15.43 0.82 -4.23
N ALA A 81 14.18 0.39 -4.03
CA ALA A 81 13.74 -0.95 -4.40
C ALA A 81 13.95 -1.22 -5.89
N GLU A 82 13.62 -0.26 -6.76
CA GLU A 82 13.89 -0.32 -8.20
C GLU A 82 15.40 -0.42 -8.50
N SER A 83 16.21 0.42 -7.87
CA SER A 83 17.67 0.42 -8.05
C SER A 83 18.33 -0.90 -7.63
N PHE A 84 17.78 -1.57 -6.61
CA PHE A 84 18.26 -2.85 -6.10
C PHE A 84 17.55 -4.06 -6.71
N SER A 85 16.61 -3.89 -7.65
CA SER A 85 15.81 -4.96 -8.26
C SER A 85 16.64 -6.16 -8.73
N LYS A 86 17.75 -5.92 -9.45
CA LYS A 86 18.66 -6.99 -9.90
C LYS A 86 19.35 -7.71 -8.75
N ALA A 87 19.79 -6.99 -7.72
CA ALA A 87 20.44 -7.57 -6.55
C ALA A 87 19.44 -8.40 -5.71
N ILE A 88 18.19 -7.94 -5.61
CA ILE A 88 17.08 -8.68 -4.99
C ILE A 88 16.80 -9.96 -5.79
N GLU A 89 16.71 -9.89 -7.12
CA GLU A 89 16.47 -11.06 -7.96
C GLU A 89 17.57 -12.12 -7.81
N GLN A 90 18.84 -11.70 -7.84
CA GLN A 90 19.98 -12.59 -7.66
C GLN A 90 19.99 -13.28 -6.28
N ARG A 91 19.62 -12.56 -5.22
CA ARG A 91 19.54 -13.11 -3.86
C ARG A 91 18.32 -14.00 -3.65
N SER A 92 17.22 -13.70 -4.34
CA SER A 92 15.97 -14.48 -4.26
C SER A 92 16.08 -15.81 -5.00
N PHE A 93 16.93 -15.87 -6.04
CA PHE A 93 17.17 -17.06 -6.85
C PHE A 93 18.67 -17.27 -7.12
N PRO A 94 19.42 -17.80 -6.15
CA PRO A 94 20.88 -17.93 -6.25
C PRO A 94 21.34 -18.93 -7.33
N THR A 95 20.46 -19.83 -7.81
CA THR A 95 20.79 -20.75 -8.92
C THR A 95 19.68 -20.81 -10.00
N PRO A 96 20.02 -21.14 -11.26
CA PRO A 96 19.05 -21.25 -12.36
C PRO A 96 17.95 -22.29 -12.13
N LEU A 97 18.27 -23.38 -11.40
CA LEU A 97 17.31 -24.43 -11.02
C LEU A 97 16.19 -23.89 -10.12
N HIS A 98 16.49 -22.96 -9.21
CA HIS A 98 15.48 -22.31 -8.36
C HIS A 98 14.52 -21.42 -9.16
N LYS A 99 14.96 -20.83 -10.27
CA LYS A 99 14.08 -20.05 -11.17
C LYS A 99 13.06 -20.94 -11.88
N LEU A 100 13.42 -22.18 -12.19
CA LEU A 100 12.52 -23.17 -12.79
C LEU A 100 11.59 -23.77 -11.74
N GLY A 101 12.09 -24.08 -10.54
CA GLY A 101 11.28 -24.57 -9.42
C GLY A 101 10.22 -23.57 -8.96
N ALA A 102 10.55 -22.29 -8.87
CA ALA A 102 9.58 -21.24 -8.50
C ALA A 102 8.48 -21.03 -9.56
N LYS A 103 8.76 -21.25 -10.85
CA LYS A 103 7.73 -21.23 -11.91
C LYS A 103 6.78 -22.43 -11.85
N LEU A 104 7.15 -23.48 -11.13
CA LEU A 104 6.37 -24.70 -10.94
C LEU A 104 5.75 -24.77 -9.53
N ASP A 105 5.76 -23.67 -8.77
CA ASP A 105 5.37 -23.61 -7.34
C ASP A 105 6.10 -24.61 -6.43
N MET A 106 7.27 -25.10 -6.85
CA MET A 106 8.07 -26.06 -6.08
C MET A 106 9.08 -25.39 -5.13
N TYR A 107 9.25 -24.07 -5.21
CA TYR A 107 10.20 -23.32 -4.38
C TYR A 107 9.67 -21.93 -4.01
N GLU A 108 9.60 -21.64 -2.72
CA GLU A 108 9.22 -20.32 -2.22
C GLU A 108 10.46 -19.40 -2.18
N PRO A 109 10.44 -18.24 -2.86
CA PRO A 109 11.59 -17.33 -2.89
C PRO A 109 11.85 -16.75 -1.49
N SER A 110 13.12 -16.49 -1.16
CA SER A 110 13.48 -15.89 0.13
C SER A 110 12.92 -14.48 0.32
N ILE A 111 12.64 -13.79 -0.79
CA ILE A 111 11.97 -12.48 -0.83
C ILE A 111 10.77 -12.65 -1.78
N PRO A 112 9.51 -12.51 -1.31
CA PRO A 112 8.33 -12.57 -2.17
C PRO A 112 8.40 -11.54 -3.30
N GLN A 113 7.83 -11.80 -4.47
CA GLN A 113 7.87 -10.84 -5.58
C GLN A 113 7.04 -9.57 -5.29
N ASP A 114 5.97 -9.72 -4.52
CA ASP A 114 5.02 -8.69 -4.09
C ASP A 114 5.40 -8.08 -2.73
N TRP A 115 6.65 -8.24 -2.29
CA TRP A 115 7.11 -7.79 -0.98
C TRP A 115 6.87 -6.29 -0.76
N LEU A 116 7.17 -5.47 -1.77
CA LEU A 116 7.04 -4.02 -1.69
C LEU A 116 5.57 -3.58 -1.64
N ASP A 117 4.72 -4.21 -2.45
CA ASP A 117 3.29 -3.94 -2.47
C ASP A 117 2.65 -4.33 -1.13
N THR A 118 3.05 -5.47 -0.58
CA THR A 118 2.63 -5.92 0.75
C THR A 118 3.05 -4.91 1.82
N LEU A 119 4.27 -4.38 1.74
CA LEU A 119 4.80 -3.42 2.71
C LEU A 119 4.06 -2.07 2.66
N ILE A 120 3.74 -1.59 1.46
CA ILE A 120 3.13 -0.27 1.26
C ILE A 120 1.62 -0.35 1.50
N PHE A 121 0.92 -1.31 0.88
CA PHE A 121 -0.54 -1.33 0.76
C PHE A 121 -1.25 -2.26 1.75
N GLN A 122 -0.54 -3.12 2.48
CA GLN A 122 -1.18 -3.97 3.49
C GLN A 122 -1.17 -3.26 4.84
N SER A 123 -2.28 -2.63 5.19
CA SER A 123 -2.47 -1.97 6.48
C SER A 123 -2.57 -2.99 7.63
N GLY A 124 -1.93 -2.72 8.77
CA GLY A 124 -1.95 -3.59 9.95
C GLY A 124 -1.19 -4.92 9.85
N ALA A 125 -0.60 -5.25 8.70
CA ALA A 125 0.26 -6.42 8.59
C ALA A 125 1.58 -6.17 9.32
N ALA A 126 1.85 -6.95 10.37
CA ALA A 126 3.17 -7.01 10.97
C ALA A 126 4.13 -7.55 9.91
N TYR A 127 4.84 -6.65 9.22
CA TYR A 127 5.80 -7.08 8.22
C TYR A 127 6.91 -7.85 8.94
N PRO A 128 7.11 -9.15 8.64
CA PRO A 128 8.07 -9.95 9.40
C PRO A 128 9.47 -9.41 9.10
N LEU A 129 9.99 -8.58 10.02
CA LEU A 129 11.30 -7.94 9.94
C LEU A 129 12.42 -8.96 9.67
N MET A 130 12.20 -10.23 10.04
CA MET A 130 13.12 -11.34 9.76
C MET A 130 13.40 -11.54 8.27
N ARG A 131 12.42 -11.33 7.39
CA ARG A 131 12.62 -11.43 5.92
C ARG A 131 13.39 -10.25 5.34
N LEU A 132 13.50 -9.13 6.07
CA LEU A 132 14.30 -7.97 5.65
C LEU A 132 15.80 -8.25 5.70
N SER A 133 16.26 -9.23 6.49
CA SER A 133 17.69 -9.53 6.66
C SER A 133 18.42 -9.82 5.35
N HIS A 134 17.73 -10.39 4.35
CA HIS A 134 18.27 -10.70 3.02
C HIS A 134 18.40 -9.48 2.10
N LEU A 135 17.76 -8.36 2.43
CA LEU A 135 17.81 -7.14 1.64
C LEU A 135 19.13 -6.37 1.83
N PRO A 136 19.58 -5.60 0.82
CA PRO A 136 20.68 -4.65 0.96
C PRO A 136 20.49 -3.70 2.16
N VAL A 137 21.59 -3.35 2.83
CA VAL A 137 21.55 -2.53 4.05
C VAL A 137 20.79 -1.22 3.83
N ASP A 138 21.09 -0.50 2.75
CA ASP A 138 20.45 0.78 2.43
C ASP A 138 18.94 0.65 2.23
N LEU A 139 18.50 -0.46 1.63
CA LEU A 139 17.09 -0.73 1.45
C LEU A 139 16.40 -1.04 2.78
N ARG A 140 17.06 -1.77 3.68
CA ARG A 140 16.53 -1.99 5.05
C ARG A 140 16.37 -0.68 5.81
N VAL A 141 17.36 0.21 5.72
CA VAL A 141 17.28 1.54 6.35
C VAL A 141 16.13 2.35 5.76
N ALA A 142 15.93 2.31 4.44
CA ALA A 142 14.82 2.98 3.79
C ALA A 142 13.45 2.43 4.24
N ILE A 143 13.34 1.11 4.40
CA ILE A 143 12.14 0.45 4.92
C ILE A 143 11.85 0.91 6.35
N LEU A 144 12.85 0.93 7.24
CA LEU A 144 12.67 1.38 8.62
C LEU A 144 12.24 2.85 8.67
N ASN A 145 12.89 3.73 7.91
CA ASN A 145 12.50 5.15 7.83
C ASN A 145 11.08 5.33 7.31
N TYR A 146 10.66 4.53 6.31
CA TYR A 146 9.30 4.54 5.80
C TYR A 146 8.29 4.10 6.87
N LEU A 147 8.55 2.99 7.55
CA LEU A 147 7.68 2.46 8.61
C LEU A 147 7.55 3.43 9.79
N ASP A 148 8.65 4.06 10.20
CA ASP A 148 8.64 5.08 11.27
C ASP A 148 7.73 6.26 10.87
N GLN A 149 7.81 6.73 9.63
CA GLN A 149 6.91 7.81 9.17
C GLN A 149 5.45 7.35 9.03
N LYS A 150 5.22 6.10 8.63
CA LYS A 150 3.88 5.51 8.54
C LYS A 150 3.18 5.52 9.90
N VAL A 151 3.87 5.03 10.94
CA VAL A 151 3.37 5.03 12.32
C VAL A 151 3.06 6.44 12.82
N LEU A 152 3.91 7.42 12.51
CA LEU A 152 3.69 8.81 12.92
C LEU A 152 2.41 9.39 12.32
N ILE A 153 2.10 9.13 11.04
CA ILE A 153 0.85 9.59 10.43
C ILE A 153 -0.35 8.82 10.98
N GLU A 154 -0.27 7.50 11.09
CA GLU A 154 -1.38 6.68 11.59
C GLU A 154 -1.75 7.06 13.03
N SER A 155 -0.78 7.53 13.83
CA SER A 155 -1.03 8.03 15.20
C SER A 155 -1.88 9.31 15.24
N MET A 156 -2.01 10.03 14.11
CA MET A 156 -2.79 11.27 13.99
C MET A 156 -4.23 11.06 13.50
N SER A 157 -4.61 9.81 13.21
CA SER A 157 -5.94 9.45 12.73
C SER A 157 -7.04 9.62 13.78
N GLY A 158 -6.68 9.79 15.06
CA GLY A 158 -7.63 9.79 16.18
C GLY A 158 -8.34 8.44 16.40
N SER A 159 -8.03 7.42 15.59
CA SER A 159 -8.78 6.15 15.55
C SER A 159 -8.47 5.20 16.71
N SER A 160 -7.42 5.49 17.48
CA SER A 160 -7.11 4.74 18.72
C SER A 160 -8.24 4.82 19.77
N GLU A 161 -9.13 5.81 19.67
CA GLU A 161 -10.32 5.92 20.54
C GLU A 161 -11.51 5.07 20.05
N LEU A 162 -11.72 4.95 18.72
CA LEU A 162 -12.88 4.25 18.16
C LEU A 162 -12.81 2.72 18.36
N GLN A 163 -11.61 2.13 18.45
CA GLN A 163 -11.45 0.71 18.74
C GLN A 163 -11.81 0.31 20.19
N ARG A 164 -11.85 1.25 21.14
CA ARG A 164 -12.24 0.95 22.53
C ARG A 164 -13.76 0.95 22.76
N VAL A 165 -14.53 1.59 21.89
CA VAL A 165 -16.00 1.73 22.04
C VAL A 165 -16.77 0.60 21.34
N ALA A 166 -16.14 -0.10 20.39
CA ALA A 166 -16.72 -1.26 19.71
C ALA A 166 -16.73 -2.52 20.59
N THR A 167 -17.49 -2.48 21.69
CA THR A 167 -17.96 -3.70 22.38
C THR A 167 -19.16 -4.25 21.57
N PRO A 168 -19.21 -5.54 21.19
CA PRO A 168 -20.26 -6.04 20.33
C PRO A 168 -21.58 -6.10 21.09
N TRP A 169 -22.56 -5.30 20.66
CA TRP A 169 -23.95 -5.44 21.08
C TRP A 169 -24.51 -6.71 20.41
N SER A 170 -24.67 -7.77 21.20
CA SER A 170 -25.46 -8.94 20.81
C SER A 170 -26.94 -8.56 20.85
N GLY A 171 -27.56 -8.48 19.68
CA GLY A 171 -28.99 -8.23 19.53
C GLY A 171 -29.52 -8.96 18.31
N ALA A 172 -29.86 -10.23 18.47
CA ALA A 172 -30.58 -11.00 17.48
C ALA A 172 -31.98 -10.42 17.27
N ILE A 173 -32.34 -10.09 16.03
CA ILE A 173 -33.74 -9.92 15.63
C ILE A 173 -34.06 -11.01 14.62
N VAL A 174 -34.84 -11.98 15.09
CA VAL A 174 -35.59 -12.93 14.27
C VAL A 174 -36.88 -12.24 13.86
N THR A 175 -37.09 -12.03 12.56
CA THR A 175 -38.43 -11.70 12.03
C THR A 175 -39.02 -12.94 11.38
N ARG A 176 -40.24 -13.26 11.84
CA ARG A 176 -41.18 -14.21 11.23
C ARG A 176 -41.70 -13.69 9.90
#